data_AF-A0A151J8M1-F1
#
_entry.id   AF-A0A151J8M1-F1
#
_cell.length_a   1.000
_cell.length_b   1.000
_cell.length_c   1.000
_cell.angle_alpha   90.00
_cell.angle_beta   90.00
_cell.angle_gamma   90.00
#
_symmetry.space_group_name_H-M   'P 1'
#
loop_
_entity.id
_entity.type
_entity.pdbx_description
1 polymer ?
#
loop_
_entity_poly.entity_id
_entity_poly.type
_entity_poly.pdbx_seq_one_letter_code
_entity_poly.pdbx_strand_id
1 'polypeptide(L)'
;MEVGGDRLNFLDVTVIRGNGRIEFNWYHKPTFSDRYLNFWSQHPVSQKIGTIAGLVDRIVLLSNPKFHYNNFCFIIVLLENDYPLNFIFENIRYRLRKIIMVDNRKEVVEENCINKEECSWFTVPFVRGVPEKFNRLNSENMRVAYYSSNKLQEFIRVHRDPLLREKKSLNRAINALPFESHIPGYQFCGPGTRLTKRLARGDVSIGRTLFPSCH
;
A
#
# COMPACT_ATOMS: atom_id res chain seq x y z
N MET A 1 -15.52 -33.66 -11.91
CA MET A 1 -14.99 -32.90 -10.75
C MET A 1 -13.61 -32.43 -11.13
N GLU A 2 -13.37 -31.12 -11.23
CA GLU A 2 -12.01 -30.62 -11.29
C GLU A 2 -11.31 -30.99 -9.99
N VAL A 3 -10.23 -31.77 -10.08
CA VAL A 3 -9.39 -32.11 -8.93
C VAL A 3 -8.59 -30.84 -8.62
N GLY A 4 -9.11 -30.02 -7.70
CA GLY A 4 -8.41 -28.84 -7.21
C GLY A 4 -7.12 -29.25 -6.48
N GLY A 5 -5.99 -28.64 -6.85
CA GLY A 5 -4.69 -28.92 -6.22
C GLY A 5 -4.64 -28.51 -4.74
N ASP A 6 -3.52 -28.84 -4.07
CA ASP A 6 -3.32 -28.61 -2.62
C ASP A 6 -3.18 -27.13 -2.21
N ARG A 7 -3.27 -26.19 -3.17
CA ARG A 7 -3.08 -24.76 -2.94
C ARG A 7 -4.08 -23.93 -3.73
N LEU A 8 -4.64 -22.90 -3.09
CA LEU A 8 -5.55 -21.94 -3.70
C LEU A 8 -5.13 -20.52 -3.32
N ASN A 9 -4.89 -19.66 -4.30
CA ASN A 9 -4.58 -18.25 -4.07
C ASN A 9 -5.86 -17.41 -4.11
N PHE A 10 -6.12 -16.64 -3.05
CA PHE A 10 -7.27 -15.76 -2.94
C PHE A 10 -6.88 -14.44 -2.25
N LEU A 11 -7.08 -13.31 -2.95
CA LEU A 11 -6.68 -11.98 -2.49
C LEU A 11 -5.20 -11.95 -2.06
N ASP A 12 -4.95 -11.63 -0.78
CA ASP A 12 -3.62 -11.53 -0.17
C ASP A 12 -3.18 -12.86 0.49
N VAL A 13 -3.87 -13.98 0.27
CA VAL A 13 -3.60 -15.23 1.00
C VAL A 13 -3.51 -16.44 0.05
N THR A 14 -2.53 -17.31 0.30
CA THR A 14 -2.48 -18.67 -0.24
C THR A 14 -3.03 -19.62 0.81
N VAL A 15 -4.15 -20.26 0.51
CA VAL A 15 -4.71 -21.36 1.28
C VAL A 15 -3.99 -22.64 0.88
N ILE A 16 -3.44 -23.35 1.86
CA ILE A 16 -2.66 -24.58 1.68
C ILE A 16 -3.37 -25.70 2.42
N ARG A 17 -3.70 -26.78 1.73
CA ARG A 17 -4.27 -27.98 2.33
C ARG A 17 -3.13 -28.97 2.58
N GLY A 18 -2.91 -29.34 3.84
CA GLY A 18 -1.86 -30.30 4.21
C GLY A 18 -2.13 -30.97 5.55
N ASN A 19 -1.88 -32.29 5.63
CA ASN A 19 -2.00 -33.08 6.86
C ASN A 19 -3.35 -32.93 7.60
N GLY A 20 -4.46 -32.86 6.85
CA GLY A 20 -5.80 -32.67 7.42
C GLY A 20 -6.06 -31.28 8.01
N ARG A 21 -5.15 -30.32 7.82
CA ARG A 21 -5.29 -28.94 8.26
C ARG A 21 -5.26 -27.97 7.08
N ILE A 22 -5.85 -26.80 7.31
CA ILE A 22 -5.77 -25.66 6.40
C ILE A 22 -4.76 -24.68 7.00
N GLU A 23 -3.83 -24.25 6.18
CA GLU A 23 -2.83 -23.26 6.53
C GLU A 23 -2.91 -22.08 5.56
N PHE A 24 -2.49 -20.93 6.04
CA PHE A 24 -2.52 -19.68 5.32
C PHE A 24 -1.10 -19.11 5.25
N ASN A 25 -0.76 -18.61 4.07
CA ASN A 25 0.44 -17.81 3.87
C ASN A 25 0.10 -16.50 3.15
N TRP A 26 0.89 -15.45 3.36
CA TRP A 26 0.77 -14.22 2.61
C TRP A 26 1.12 -14.47 1.13
N TYR A 27 0.19 -14.17 0.24
CA TYR A 27 0.35 -14.35 -1.20
C TYR A 27 0.79 -13.06 -1.88
N HIS A 28 1.77 -13.19 -2.76
CA HIS A 28 2.14 -12.17 -3.73
C HIS A 28 1.80 -12.67 -5.12
N LYS A 29 1.12 -11.84 -5.90
CA LYS A 29 0.93 -12.12 -7.32
C LYS A 29 2.31 -12.21 -7.99
N PRO A 30 2.53 -13.13 -8.94
CA PRO A 30 3.77 -13.17 -9.73
C PRO A 30 4.07 -11.86 -10.47
N THR A 31 3.06 -11.03 -10.69
CA THR A 31 3.18 -9.69 -11.29
C THR A 31 3.40 -8.58 -10.26
N PHE A 32 3.64 -8.90 -8.99
CA PHE A 32 3.92 -7.90 -7.98
C PHE A 32 5.27 -7.23 -8.28
N SER A 33 5.28 -5.89 -8.26
CA SER A 33 6.41 -5.09 -8.72
C SER A 33 7.30 -4.59 -7.58
N ASP A 34 7.12 -5.11 -6.36
CA ASP A 34 7.84 -4.65 -5.18
C ASP A 34 7.68 -3.14 -4.88
N ARG A 35 6.56 -2.56 -5.34
CA ARG A 35 6.26 -1.13 -5.17
C ARG A 35 5.31 -0.91 -4.01
N TYR A 36 5.78 -0.08 -3.09
CA TYR A 36 4.99 0.51 -2.02
C TYR A 36 5.02 2.02 -2.15
N LEU A 37 4.26 2.71 -1.29
CA LEU A 37 4.35 4.15 -1.14
C LEU A 37 5.82 4.53 -0.95
N ASN A 38 6.38 5.47 -1.71
CA ASN A 38 7.77 5.89 -1.53
C ASN A 38 7.91 6.82 -0.30
N PHE A 39 9.00 6.69 0.46
CA PHE A 39 9.19 7.48 1.69
C PHE A 39 9.29 8.99 1.44
N TRP A 40 9.76 9.42 0.27
CA TRP A 40 9.90 10.84 -0.08
C TRP A 40 8.68 11.42 -0.79
N SER A 41 7.65 10.62 -1.06
CA SER A 41 6.42 11.08 -1.68
C SER A 41 5.69 12.14 -0.82
N GLN A 42 4.84 12.94 -1.47
CA GLN A 42 4.03 14.01 -0.84
C GLN A 42 2.83 13.42 -0.06
N HIS A 43 3.13 12.53 0.87
CA HIS A 43 2.15 11.87 1.72
C HIS A 43 2.52 12.07 3.19
N PRO A 44 1.52 12.25 4.08
CA PRO A 44 1.74 12.30 5.52
C PRO A 44 2.55 11.11 6.02
N VAL A 45 3.34 11.34 7.08
CA VAL A 45 4.10 10.26 7.74
C VAL A 45 3.17 9.16 8.24
N SER A 46 1.94 9.49 8.68
CA SER A 46 0.93 8.51 9.11
C SER A 46 0.59 7.49 8.01
N GLN A 47 0.55 7.88 6.74
CA GLN A 47 0.30 6.95 5.63
C GLN A 47 1.51 6.04 5.36
N LYS A 48 2.73 6.55 5.58
CA LYS A 48 3.96 5.75 5.50
C LYS A 48 4.02 4.72 6.62
N ILE A 49 3.66 5.12 7.85
CA ILE A 49 3.48 4.22 8.99
C ILE A 49 2.38 3.19 8.68
N GLY A 50 1.25 3.62 8.10
CA GLY A 50 0.15 2.75 7.71
C GLY A 50 0.58 1.68 6.69
N THR A 51 1.50 2.02 5.79
CA THR A 51 2.08 1.05 4.85
C THR A 51 2.82 -0.06 5.59
N ILE A 52 3.69 0.29 6.55
CA ILE A 52 4.41 -0.68 7.39
C ILE A 52 3.42 -1.51 8.23
N ALA A 53 2.45 -0.85 8.85
CA ALA A 53 1.46 -1.51 9.70
C ALA A 53 0.64 -2.54 8.91
N GLY A 54 0.18 -2.19 7.70
CA GLY A 54 -0.55 -3.11 6.83
C GLY A 54 0.28 -4.32 6.40
N LEU A 55 1.59 -4.16 6.19
CA LEU A 55 2.48 -5.29 5.94
C LEU A 55 2.56 -6.21 7.16
N VAL A 56 2.89 -5.66 8.33
CA VAL A 56 3.00 -6.42 9.58
C VAL A 56 1.68 -7.15 9.90
N ASP A 57 0.54 -6.50 9.68
CA ASP A 57 -0.77 -7.09 9.89
C ASP A 57 -1.01 -8.30 8.98
N ARG A 58 -0.67 -8.23 7.69
CA ARG A 58 -0.78 -9.38 6.80
C ARG A 58 0.06 -10.55 7.26
N ILE A 59 1.27 -10.29 7.76
CA ILE A 59 2.16 -11.35 8.25
C ILE A 59 1.54 -11.99 9.49
N VAL A 60 1.24 -11.20 10.51
CA VAL A 60 0.87 -11.71 11.83
C VAL A 60 -0.55 -12.25 11.85
N LEU A 61 -1.49 -11.58 11.16
CA LEU A 61 -2.91 -11.90 11.23
C LEU A 61 -3.38 -12.86 10.13
N LEU A 62 -2.73 -12.88 8.95
CA LEU A 62 -3.18 -13.71 7.82
C LEU A 62 -2.30 -14.94 7.55
N SER A 63 -1.09 -15.03 8.11
CA SER A 63 -0.19 -16.16 7.86
C SER A 63 0.10 -16.98 9.10
N ASN A 64 0.26 -18.30 8.93
CA ASN A 64 0.66 -19.17 10.03
C ASN A 64 2.10 -18.85 10.52
N PRO A 65 2.40 -19.00 11.82
CA PRO A 65 3.70 -18.65 12.41
C PRO A 65 4.93 -19.20 11.69
N LYS A 66 4.83 -20.40 11.11
CA LYS A 66 5.93 -21.03 10.35
C LYS A 66 6.37 -20.23 9.11
N PHE A 67 5.50 -19.36 8.58
CA PHE A 67 5.79 -18.53 7.42
C PHE A 67 6.24 -17.11 7.81
N HIS A 68 6.12 -16.72 9.09
CA HIS A 68 6.37 -15.35 9.54
C HIS A 68 7.79 -14.89 9.22
N TYR A 69 8.79 -15.75 9.44
CA TYR A 69 10.19 -15.39 9.17
C TYR A 69 10.40 -14.93 7.72
N ASN A 70 10.01 -15.75 6.75
CA ASN A 70 10.15 -15.43 5.32
C ASN A 70 9.35 -14.19 4.95
N ASN A 71 8.14 -14.05 5.50
CA ASN A 71 7.28 -12.91 5.25
C ASN A 71 7.84 -11.61 5.87
N PHE A 72 8.53 -11.66 7.01
CA PHE A 72 9.22 -10.51 7.58
C PHE A 72 10.48 -10.15 6.80
N CYS A 73 11.23 -11.13 6.31
CA CYS A 73 12.33 -10.89 5.37
C CYS A 73 11.85 -10.14 4.13
N PHE A 74 10.63 -10.40 3.65
CA PHE A 74 10.06 -9.67 2.52
C PHE A 74 9.90 -8.16 2.78
N ILE A 75 9.70 -7.71 4.03
CA ILE A 75 9.58 -6.27 4.36
C ILE A 75 10.84 -5.47 3.97
N ILE A 76 11.98 -6.12 3.72
CA ILE A 76 13.19 -5.51 3.15
C ILE A 76 12.87 -4.70 1.86
N VAL A 77 11.83 -5.06 1.12
CA VAL A 77 11.30 -4.30 -0.02
C VAL A 77 11.05 -2.81 0.28
N LEU A 78 10.77 -2.43 1.52
CA LEU A 78 10.60 -1.03 1.92
C LEU A 78 11.90 -0.22 1.79
N LEU A 79 13.07 -0.85 1.92
CA LEU A 79 14.36 -0.19 1.65
C LEU A 79 14.51 0.19 0.17
N GLU A 80 13.93 -0.60 -0.73
CA GLU A 80 13.85 -0.25 -2.15
C GLU A 80 12.85 0.88 -2.45
N ASN A 81 12.02 1.24 -1.47
CA ASN A 81 11.07 2.35 -1.51
C ASN A 81 11.53 3.55 -0.64
N ASP A 82 12.84 3.59 -0.36
CA ASP A 82 13.57 4.64 0.37
C ASP A 82 13.16 4.85 1.83
N TYR A 83 12.56 3.84 2.47
CA TYR A 83 12.27 3.90 3.90
C TYR A 83 13.57 3.80 4.70
N PRO A 84 13.82 4.70 5.68
CA PRO A 84 14.95 4.56 6.58
C PRO A 84 14.85 3.28 7.41
N LEU A 85 15.95 2.55 7.55
CA LEU A 85 15.99 1.27 8.27
C LEU A 85 15.46 1.39 9.71
N ASN A 86 15.90 2.42 10.44
CA ASN A 86 15.43 2.68 11.80
C ASN A 86 13.92 2.95 11.83
N PHE A 87 13.40 3.69 10.85
CA PHE A 87 11.97 3.97 10.74
C PHE A 87 11.15 2.69 10.52
N ILE A 88 11.65 1.75 9.71
CA ILE A 88 11.01 0.46 9.51
C ILE A 88 10.95 -0.31 10.82
N PHE A 89 12.09 -0.52 11.48
CA PHE A 89 12.16 -1.35 12.69
C PHE A 89 11.35 -0.79 13.86
N GLU A 90 11.40 0.52 14.10
CA GLU A 90 10.61 1.14 15.18
C GLU A 90 9.12 0.96 14.96
N ASN A 91 8.64 1.14 13.71
CA ASN A 91 7.22 0.99 13.40
C ASN A 91 6.77 -0.48 13.39
N ILE A 92 7.61 -1.43 12.98
CA ILE A 92 7.33 -2.87 13.13
C ILE A 92 7.18 -3.20 14.62
N ARG A 93 8.15 -2.81 15.45
CA ARG A 93 8.13 -3.07 16.90
C ARG A 93 6.89 -2.46 17.55
N TYR A 94 6.58 -1.21 17.21
CA TYR A 94 5.38 -0.53 17.70
C TYR A 94 4.10 -1.28 17.30
N ARG A 95 3.98 -1.71 16.04
CA ARG A 95 2.78 -2.42 15.56
C ARG A 95 2.62 -3.79 16.22
N LEU A 96 3.70 -4.56 16.34
CA LEU A 96 3.70 -5.86 17.03
C LEU A 96 3.22 -5.75 18.47
N ARG A 97 3.78 -4.78 19.23
CA ARG A 97 3.32 -4.50 20.60
C ARG A 97 1.82 -4.20 20.63
N LYS A 98 1.34 -3.38 19.70
CA LYS A 98 -0.08 -3.02 19.62
C LYS A 98 -0.97 -4.24 19.34
N ILE A 99 -0.55 -5.16 18.45
CA ILE A 99 -1.30 -6.40 18.18
C ILE A 99 -1.38 -7.25 19.44
N ILE A 100 -0.25 -7.49 20.11
CA ILE A 100 -0.18 -8.28 21.35
C ILE A 100 -1.05 -7.66 22.47
N MET A 101 -0.96 -6.34 22.65
CA MET A 101 -1.74 -5.64 23.68
C MET A 101 -3.25 -5.65 23.42
N VAL A 102 -3.68 -5.69 22.15
CA VAL A 102 -5.10 -5.79 21.80
C VAL A 102 -5.62 -7.20 22.07
N ASP A 103 -4.82 -8.22 21.80
CA ASP A 103 -5.18 -9.61 22.07
C ASP A 103 -5.40 -9.82 23.58
N ASN A 104 -4.47 -9.33 24.41
CA ASN A 104 -4.58 -9.38 25.87
C ASN A 104 -5.77 -8.58 26.44
N ARG A 105 -6.25 -7.55 25.72
CA ARG A 105 -7.40 -6.74 26.15
C ARG A 105 -8.74 -7.39 25.84
N LYS A 106 -8.82 -8.35 24.91
CA LYS A 106 -10.07 -9.06 24.64
C LYS A 106 -10.51 -9.95 25.81
N GLU A 107 -9.64 -10.20 26.79
CA GLU A 107 -9.97 -10.92 28.02
C GLU A 107 -10.59 -10.04 29.12
N VAL A 108 -10.57 -8.70 29.00
CA VAL A 108 -11.15 -7.78 29.99
C VAL A 108 -12.08 -6.79 29.29
N VAL A 109 -13.34 -7.18 29.12
CA VAL A 109 -14.40 -6.28 28.67
C VAL A 109 -15.04 -5.64 29.90
N GLU A 110 -14.70 -4.37 30.16
CA GLU A 110 -15.58 -3.46 30.89
C GLU A 110 -15.99 -2.36 29.91
N GLU A 111 -17.27 -2.39 29.55
CA GLU A 111 -17.93 -1.33 28.78
C GLU A 111 -18.10 -0.10 29.67
N ASN A 112 -17.18 0.85 29.55
CA ASN A 112 -17.47 2.24 29.94
C ASN A 112 -17.55 3.07 28.66
N CYS A 113 -18.78 3.21 28.16
CA CYS A 113 -19.16 4.16 27.13
C CYS A 113 -19.10 5.58 27.70
N ILE A 114 -17.89 6.13 27.79
CA ILE A 114 -17.72 7.57 27.95
C ILE A 114 -18.26 8.22 26.68
N ASN A 115 -19.31 9.04 26.83
CA ASN A 115 -19.82 9.93 25.78
C ASN A 115 -18.64 10.75 25.22
N LYS A 116 -18.07 10.29 24.11
CA LYS A 116 -17.04 11.02 23.39
C LYS A 116 -17.74 12.19 22.73
N GLU A 117 -17.47 13.40 23.22
CA GLU A 117 -17.85 14.63 22.53
C GLU A 117 -17.46 14.53 21.04
N GLU A 118 -18.41 14.87 20.17
CA GLU A 118 -18.21 14.81 18.72
C GLU A 118 -17.11 15.78 18.30
N CYS A 119 -15.97 15.24 17.90
CA CYS A 119 -14.84 16.03 17.42
C CYS A 119 -15.00 16.30 15.91
N SER A 120 -15.01 17.57 15.51
CA SER A 120 -15.12 17.99 14.11
C SER A 120 -13.78 17.84 13.38
N TRP A 121 -13.80 17.38 12.14
CA TRP A 121 -12.58 17.16 11.34
C TRP A 121 -12.40 18.25 10.28
N PHE A 122 -11.29 18.96 10.34
CA PHE A 122 -10.85 19.91 9.32
C PHE A 122 -9.83 19.24 8.40
N THR A 123 -10.16 19.05 7.13
CA THR A 123 -9.29 18.33 6.19
C THR A 123 -8.49 19.28 5.29
N VAL A 124 -7.18 19.05 5.16
CA VAL A 124 -6.29 19.88 4.34
C VAL A 124 -5.36 19.03 3.49
N PRO A 125 -4.95 19.50 2.30
CA PRO A 125 -3.96 18.80 1.50
C PRO A 125 -2.60 18.77 2.22
N PHE A 126 -1.92 17.63 2.16
CA PHE A 126 -0.57 17.49 2.69
C PHE A 126 0.45 18.14 1.75
N VAL A 127 1.07 19.23 2.20
CA VAL A 127 2.17 19.90 1.52
C VAL A 127 3.35 19.95 2.47
N ARG A 128 4.52 19.43 2.09
CA ARG A 128 5.68 19.37 2.99
C ARG A 128 6.02 20.77 3.58
N GLY A 129 6.23 20.85 4.90
CA GLY A 129 6.58 22.09 5.61
C GLY A 129 5.41 23.03 5.94
N VAL A 130 4.18 22.60 5.63
CA VAL A 130 2.93 23.28 5.96
C VAL A 130 2.17 22.70 7.17
N PRO A 131 2.22 21.37 7.48
CA PRO A 131 1.46 20.77 8.58
C PRO A 131 1.73 21.42 9.94
N GLU A 132 2.96 21.87 10.18
CA GLU A 132 3.37 22.49 11.43
C GLU A 132 2.54 23.75 11.74
N LYS A 133 2.07 24.45 10.70
CA LYS A 133 1.23 25.64 10.82
C LYS A 133 -0.22 25.27 11.17
N PHE A 134 -0.74 24.20 10.58
CA PHE A 134 -2.11 23.74 10.80
C PHE A 134 -2.28 22.98 12.12
N ASN A 135 -1.20 22.45 12.71
CA ASN A 135 -1.27 21.80 14.02
C ASN A 135 -1.79 22.75 15.13
N ARG A 136 -1.66 24.07 14.96
CA ARG A 136 -2.24 25.08 15.87
C ARG A 136 -3.77 25.09 15.90
N LEU A 137 -4.42 24.51 14.89
CA LEU A 137 -5.87 24.41 14.80
C LEU A 137 -6.42 23.18 15.52
N ASN A 138 -5.56 22.27 16.02
CA ASN A 138 -6.02 21.16 16.83
C ASN A 138 -6.51 21.69 18.19
N SER A 139 -7.75 21.39 18.53
CA SER A 139 -8.41 21.69 19.81
C SER A 139 -9.17 20.46 20.30
N GLU A 140 -9.77 20.55 21.49
CA GLU A 140 -10.59 19.46 22.05
C GLU A 140 -11.73 19.06 21.09
N ASN A 141 -12.35 20.06 20.44
CA ASN A 141 -13.51 19.89 19.57
C ASN A 141 -13.17 19.86 18.07
N MET A 142 -11.92 20.09 17.69
CA MET A 142 -11.52 20.14 16.28
C MET A 142 -10.17 19.47 16.03
N ARG A 143 -10.12 18.59 15.04
CA ARG A 143 -8.90 17.90 14.60
C ARG A 143 -8.58 18.16 13.15
N VAL A 144 -7.32 18.42 12.87
CA VAL A 144 -6.81 18.54 11.49
C VAL A 144 -6.45 17.16 10.94
N ALA A 145 -7.04 16.82 9.80
CA ALA A 145 -6.69 15.64 9.01
C ALA A 145 -6.03 16.06 7.70
N TYR A 146 -5.05 15.26 7.25
CA TYR A 146 -4.31 15.52 6.02
C TYR A 146 -4.64 14.49 4.96
N TYR A 147 -4.93 14.94 3.75
CA TYR A 147 -5.09 14.07 2.58
C TYR A 147 -4.04 14.38 1.52
N SER A 148 -3.70 13.37 0.73
CA SER A 148 -2.76 13.50 -0.38
C SER A 148 -3.49 14.11 -1.57
N SER A 149 -3.01 15.22 -2.12
CA SER A 149 -3.59 15.89 -3.30
C SER A 149 -3.46 15.06 -4.58
N ASN A 150 -2.45 14.19 -4.63
CA ASN A 150 -2.10 13.38 -5.78
C ASN A 150 -2.94 12.09 -5.86
N LYS A 151 -4.24 12.22 -6.13
CA LYS A 151 -5.11 11.05 -6.35
C LYS A 151 -4.92 10.53 -7.77
N LEU A 152 -4.50 9.26 -7.89
CA LEU A 152 -4.32 8.59 -9.19
C LEU A 152 -5.60 8.65 -10.06
N GLN A 153 -6.77 8.67 -9.42
CA GLN A 153 -8.08 8.81 -10.06
C GLN A 153 -8.26 10.11 -10.86
N GLU A 154 -7.55 11.19 -10.53
CA GLU A 154 -7.62 12.45 -11.28
C GLU A 154 -6.95 12.34 -12.66
N PHE A 155 -5.92 11.50 -12.75
CA PHE A 155 -5.14 11.27 -13.97
C PHE A 155 -5.60 10.04 -14.75
N ILE A 156 -6.04 8.99 -14.05
CA ILE A 156 -6.58 7.76 -14.63
C ILE A 156 -8.11 7.82 -14.59
N ARG A 157 -8.70 8.63 -15.47
CA ARG A 157 -10.15 8.65 -15.74
C ARG A 157 -10.62 7.55 -16.71
N VAL A 158 -9.70 6.71 -17.17
CA VAL A 158 -9.83 5.89 -18.39
C VAL A 158 -10.79 4.67 -18.25
N HIS A 159 -11.31 4.37 -17.05
CA HIS A 159 -12.13 3.17 -16.83
C HIS A 159 -13.55 3.41 -16.28
N ARG A 160 -14.02 4.66 -16.22
CA ARG A 160 -15.47 4.89 -16.17
C ARG A 160 -15.87 5.48 -17.50
N ASP A 161 -16.67 4.76 -18.27
CA ASP A 161 -17.10 5.15 -19.61
C ASP A 161 -17.60 6.60 -19.65
N PRO A 162 -16.83 7.53 -20.23
CA PRO A 162 -17.35 8.83 -20.58
C PRO A 162 -18.03 8.65 -21.95
N LEU A 163 -19.33 8.94 -22.01
CA LEU A 163 -20.05 8.98 -23.29
C LEU A 163 -19.32 9.94 -24.26
N LEU A 164 -19.02 9.39 -25.44
CA LEU A 164 -18.14 9.92 -26.47
C LEU A 164 -18.36 11.40 -26.83
N ARG A 165 -17.26 12.15 -26.92
CA ARG A 165 -17.04 13.05 -28.06
C ARG A 165 -15.57 13.03 -28.49
N GLU A 166 -15.35 12.26 -29.56
CA GLU A 166 -14.26 12.31 -30.54
C GLU A 166 -12.87 12.77 -30.08
N LYS A 167 -11.98 11.86 -29.65
CA LYS A 167 -10.52 11.99 -29.86
C LYS A 167 -9.85 10.62 -30.02
N LYS A 168 -9.99 9.99 -31.20
CA LYS A 168 -9.32 8.72 -31.56
C LYS A 168 -7.78 8.80 -31.52
N SER A 169 -7.21 10.01 -31.57
CA SER A 169 -5.75 10.23 -31.55
C SER A 169 -5.14 10.16 -30.14
N LEU A 170 -5.91 10.45 -29.09
CA LEU A 170 -5.41 10.48 -27.70
C LEU A 170 -5.22 9.07 -27.12
N ASN A 171 -6.08 8.12 -27.51
CA ASN A 171 -6.08 6.76 -26.98
C ASN A 171 -4.83 5.96 -27.39
N ARG A 172 -4.23 6.26 -28.55
CA ARG A 172 -2.94 5.67 -28.97
C ARG A 172 -1.77 6.17 -28.13
N ALA A 173 -1.77 7.47 -27.77
CA ALA A 173 -0.73 8.04 -26.92
C ALA A 173 -0.82 7.52 -25.48
N ILE A 174 -2.03 7.31 -24.95
CA ILE A 174 -2.25 6.78 -23.61
C ILE A 174 -1.75 5.33 -23.47
N ASN A 175 -1.95 4.49 -24.50
CA ASN A 175 -1.45 3.11 -24.49
C ASN A 175 0.06 2.99 -24.77
N ALA A 176 0.67 4.04 -25.34
CA ALA A 176 2.10 4.10 -25.65
C ALA A 176 2.93 4.73 -24.51
N LEU A 177 2.29 5.41 -23.57
CA LEU A 177 3.00 5.98 -22.42
C LEU A 177 3.20 4.87 -21.38
N PRO A 178 4.45 4.56 -20.99
CA PRO A 178 4.64 3.83 -19.75
C PRO A 178 3.93 4.64 -18.67
N PHE A 179 3.17 3.98 -17.81
CA PHE A 179 2.37 4.59 -16.72
C PHE A 179 3.22 5.41 -15.71
N GLU A 180 4.49 5.64 -16.03
CA GLU A 180 5.56 6.27 -15.31
C GLU A 180 6.03 7.57 -15.96
N SER A 181 5.34 8.04 -17.00
CA SER A 181 5.55 9.42 -17.43
C SER A 181 5.25 10.31 -16.22
N HIS A 182 6.29 10.99 -15.73
CA HIS A 182 6.20 11.97 -14.68
C HIS A 182 5.11 12.97 -15.07
N ILE A 183 3.92 12.82 -14.51
CA ILE A 183 2.89 13.83 -14.67
C ILE A 183 3.43 15.04 -13.91
N PRO A 184 3.58 16.21 -14.53
CA PRO A 184 4.13 17.39 -13.87
C PRO A 184 3.38 17.64 -12.55
N GLY A 185 4.09 17.57 -11.41
CA GLY A 185 3.51 17.69 -10.06
C GLY A 185 3.09 16.38 -9.36
N TYR A 186 2.99 15.26 -10.07
CA TYR A 186 2.67 13.94 -9.51
C TYR A 186 3.96 13.15 -9.18
N GLN A 187 4.32 13.13 -7.91
CA GLN A 187 5.42 12.32 -7.37
C GLN A 187 4.87 11.18 -6.52
N PHE A 188 4.15 10.25 -7.15
CA PHE A 188 3.73 9.02 -6.47
C PHE A 188 4.95 8.20 -6.01
N CYS A 189 6.01 8.18 -6.82
CA CYS A 189 7.17 7.32 -6.61
C CYS A 189 8.40 8.02 -6.00
N GLY A 190 8.34 9.32 -5.67
CA GLY A 190 9.54 10.10 -5.31
C GLY A 190 10.57 10.18 -6.45
N PRO A 191 11.68 10.90 -6.27
CA PRO A 191 12.82 10.86 -7.20
C PRO A 191 13.58 9.52 -7.08
N GLY A 192 14.00 8.93 -8.21
CA GLY A 192 14.89 7.76 -8.21
C GLY A 192 14.20 6.38 -8.17
N THR A 193 13.21 6.14 -9.03
CA THR A 193 12.37 4.91 -9.07
C THR A 193 13.09 3.58 -9.32
N ARG A 194 14.43 3.59 -9.43
CA ARG A 194 15.31 2.45 -9.75
C ARG A 194 14.79 1.60 -10.91
N LEU A 195 14.12 2.26 -11.85
CA LEU A 195 13.36 1.59 -12.91
C LEU A 195 14.25 0.72 -13.79
N THR A 196 15.43 1.22 -14.14
CA THR A 196 16.44 0.48 -14.93
C THR A 196 16.90 -0.79 -14.22
N LYS A 197 17.09 -0.75 -12.89
CA LYS A 197 17.43 -1.93 -12.10
C LYS A 197 16.28 -2.94 -12.06
N ARG A 198 15.03 -2.48 -12.04
CA ARG A 198 13.82 -3.32 -11.99
C ARG A 198 13.49 -3.97 -13.34
N LEU A 199 13.62 -3.21 -14.42
CA LEU A 199 13.51 -3.73 -15.79
C LEU A 199 14.58 -4.79 -16.07
N ALA A 200 15.81 -4.59 -15.57
CA ALA A 200 16.88 -5.58 -15.68
C ALA A 200 16.64 -6.87 -14.86
N ARG A 201 15.80 -6.83 -13.82
CA ARG A 201 15.38 -8.02 -13.04
C ARG A 201 14.25 -8.82 -13.70
N GLY A 202 13.66 -8.31 -14.78
CA GLY A 202 12.56 -8.98 -15.49
C GLY A 202 11.20 -8.81 -14.82
N ASP A 203 10.99 -7.77 -14.01
CA ASP A 203 9.71 -7.48 -13.35
C ASP A 203 8.62 -7.22 -14.41
N VAL A 204 7.86 -8.25 -14.79
CA VAL A 204 6.87 -8.28 -15.89
C VAL A 204 5.70 -7.31 -15.69
N SER A 205 5.56 -6.74 -14.49
CA SER A 205 4.60 -5.69 -14.17
C SER A 205 4.71 -4.41 -15.00
N ILE A 206 5.79 -4.27 -15.80
CA ILE A 206 6.06 -3.12 -16.68
C ILE A 206 6.01 -3.50 -18.17
N GLY A 207 6.11 -4.79 -18.54
CA GLY A 207 6.57 -5.19 -19.88
C GLY A 207 5.56 -5.81 -20.84
N ARG A 208 4.30 -6.06 -20.49
CA ARG A 208 3.35 -6.72 -21.41
C ARG A 208 2.71 -5.83 -22.48
N THR A 209 3.02 -4.53 -22.51
CA THR A 209 2.49 -3.59 -23.52
C THR A 209 3.52 -3.12 -24.55
N LEU A 210 4.79 -3.55 -24.49
CA LEU A 210 5.85 -2.96 -25.32
C LEU A 210 6.38 -3.79 -26.48
N PHE A 211 5.94 -5.04 -26.68
CA PHE A 211 6.25 -5.75 -27.93
C PHE A 211 5.06 -6.63 -28.34
N PRO A 212 4.21 -6.20 -29.30
CA PRO A 212 3.48 -7.18 -30.08
C PRO A 212 4.51 -7.93 -30.92
N SER A 213 4.55 -9.24 -30.74
CA SER A 213 5.29 -10.17 -31.58
C SER A 213 4.91 -9.93 -33.04
N CYS A 214 5.80 -9.34 -33.83
CA CYS A 214 5.70 -9.40 -35.28
C CYS A 214 6.21 -10.77 -35.72
N HIS A 215 5.28 -11.63 -36.14
CA HIS A 215 5.53 -12.57 -37.21
C HIS A 215 5.22 -11.88 -38.54
#